data_AF-A0A1J9REK0-F1
#
_entry.id   AF-A0A1J9REK0-F1
#
_cell.length_a   1.000
_cell.length_b   1.000
_cell.length_c   1.000
_cell.angle_alpha   90.00
_cell.angle_beta   90.00
_cell.angle_gamma   90.00
#
_symmetry.space_group_name_H-M   'P 1'
#
loop_
_entity.id
_entity.type
_entity.pdbx_description
1 polymer ?
#
loop_
_entity_poly.entity_id
_entity_poly.type
_entity_poly.pdbx_seq_one_letter_code
_entity_poly.pdbx_strand_id
1 'polypeptide(L)' 'MPWTEHNSLVQRRYRRKGTLQRMVRSYFDDCCCKGVYLLIHEDNQYFTINFNRSDASGSHFPPLDKDI' A
#
# COMPACT_ATOMS: atom_id res chain seq x y z
N MET A 1 -19.16 -3.93 17.45
CA MET A 1 -18.99 -5.37 17.20
C MET A 1 -17.95 -5.91 18.17
N PRO A 2 -18.20 -7.00 18.90
CA PRO A 2 -17.26 -7.50 19.91
C PRO A 2 -16.00 -8.07 19.24
N TRP A 3 -14.86 -7.87 19.88
CA TRP A 3 -13.58 -8.44 19.44
C TRP A 3 -13.62 -9.95 19.66
N THR A 4 -13.72 -10.70 18.57
CA THR A 4 -13.57 -12.17 18.56
C THR A 4 -12.22 -12.54 17.96
N GLU A 5 -11.70 -13.71 18.33
CA GLU A 5 -10.45 -14.25 17.77
C GLU A 5 -10.52 -14.37 16.23
N HIS A 6 -11.71 -14.66 15.70
CA HIS A 6 -11.96 -14.63 14.27
C HIS A 6 -11.74 -13.24 13.66
N ASN A 7 -12.28 -12.18 14.27
CA ASN A 7 -12.11 -10.80 13.80
C ASN A 7 -10.65 -10.34 13.90
N SER A 8 -9.89 -10.79 14.91
CA SER A 8 -8.47 -10.46 15.04
C SER A 8 -7.61 -11.09 13.94
N LEU A 9 -7.85 -12.37 13.62
CA LEU A 9 -7.15 -13.08 12.54
C LEU A 9 -7.47 -12.51 11.17
N VAL A 10 -8.74 -12.15 10.93
CA VAL A 10 -9.19 -11.49 9.72
C VAL A 10 -8.51 -10.13 9.58
N GLN A 11 -8.52 -9.30 10.61
CA GLN A 11 -7.80 -8.02 10.60
C GLN A 11 -6.29 -8.21 10.38
N ARG A 12 -5.67 -9.22 11.02
CA ARG A 12 -4.25 -9.52 10.84
C ARG A 12 -3.93 -9.93 9.40
N ARG A 13 -4.83 -10.65 8.72
CA ARG A 13 -4.72 -11.00 7.29
C ARG A 13 -4.88 -9.79 6.38
N TYR A 14 -5.82 -8.90 6.68
CA TYR A 14 -6.03 -7.66 5.93
C TYR A 14 -4.90 -6.64 6.12
N ARG A 15 -4.26 -6.62 7.30
CA ARG A 15 -3.08 -5.80 7.59
C ARG A 15 -1.78 -6.32 6.97
N ARG A 16 -1.77 -7.53 6.37
CA ARG A 16 -0.58 -8.01 5.66
C ARG A 16 -0.31 -7.08 4.47
N LYS A 17 0.94 -6.64 4.35
CA LYS A 17 1.44 -5.79 3.25
C LYS A 17 0.95 -6.23 1.87
N GLY A 18 1.02 -7.53 1.56
CA GLY A 18 0.55 -8.08 0.28
C GLY A 18 -0.97 -8.11 0.09
N THR A 19 -1.77 -8.04 1.14
CA THR A 19 -3.23 -7.87 1.04
C THR A 19 -3.58 -6.42 0.75
N LEU A 20 -2.97 -5.48 1.49
CA LEU A 20 -3.14 -4.04 1.26
C LEU A 20 -2.74 -3.65 -0.17
N GLN A 21 -1.60 -4.16 -0.64
CA GLN A 21 -1.15 -3.93 -2.02
C GLN A 21 -2.18 -4.40 -3.06
N ARG A 22 -2.80 -5.57 -2.85
CA ARG A 22 -3.82 -6.10 -3.78
C ARG A 22 -5.12 -5.29 -3.74
N MET A 23 -5.55 -4.85 -2.57
CA MET A 23 -6.73 -3.99 -2.43
C MET A 23 -6.54 -2.65 -3.13
N VAL A 24 -5.39 -2.00 -2.91
CA VAL A 24 -5.08 -0.72 -3.55
C VAL A 24 -4.96 -0.86 -5.06
N ARG A 25 -4.39 -1.97 -5.56
CA ARG A 25 -4.37 -2.27 -6.99
C ARG A 25 -5.78 -2.41 -7.57
N SER A 26 -6.64 -3.21 -6.94
CA SER A 26 -8.05 -3.36 -7.39
C SER A 26 -8.76 -2.01 -7.43
N TYR A 27 -8.60 -1.20 -6.39
CA TYR A 27 -9.18 0.14 -6.35
C TYR A 27 -8.64 1.04 -7.47
N PHE A 28 -7.34 1.00 -7.74
CA PHE A 28 -6.71 1.76 -8.81
C PHE A 28 -7.25 1.33 -10.19
N ASP A 29 -7.35 0.02 -10.43
CA ASP A 29 -7.87 -0.55 -11.68
C ASP A 29 -9.34 -0.14 -11.91
N ASP A 30 -10.16 -0.16 -10.84
CA ASP A 30 -11.58 0.21 -10.90
C ASP A 30 -11.81 1.72 -11.04
N CYS A 31 -10.96 2.55 -10.41
CA CYS A 31 -11.17 3.99 -10.30
C CYS A 31 -10.85 4.78 -11.59
N CYS A 32 -10.11 4.22 -12.55
CA CYS A 32 -9.49 5.01 -13.64
C CYS A 32 -8.72 6.24 -13.13
N CYS A 33 -8.26 6.19 -11.87
CA CYS A 33 -7.50 7.22 -11.18
C CYS A 33 -6.20 7.52 -11.95
N LYS A 34 -5.69 8.77 -11.90
CA LYS A 34 -4.41 9.13 -12.53
C LYS A 34 -3.22 8.41 -11.86
N GLY A 35 -3.27 8.29 -10.54
CA GLY A 35 -2.31 7.53 -9.75
C GLY A 35 -2.75 7.41 -8.29
N VAL A 36 -2.27 6.38 -7.60
CA VAL A 36 -2.50 6.10 -6.18
C VAL A 36 -1.18 5.62 -5.57
N TYR A 37 -0.86 6.04 -4.35
CA TYR A 37 0.29 5.52 -3.62
C TYR A 37 -0.13 4.91 -2.29
N LEU A 38 0.59 3.86 -1.87
CA LEU A 38 0.43 3.21 -0.58
C LEU A 38 1.73 3.40 0.22
N LEU A 39 1.64 4.11 1.34
CA LEU A 39 2.74 4.30 2.29
C LEU A 39 2.50 3.40 3.52
N ILE A 40 3.47 2.55 3.83
CA ILE A 40 3.44 1.63 4.98
C ILE A 40 4.64 1.94 5.85
N HIS A 41 4.40 2.23 7.13
CA HIS A 41 5.45 2.36 8.14
C HIS A 41 5.54 1.07 8.96
N GLU A 42 6.69 0.41 8.91
CA GLU A 42 6.96 -0.87 9.58
C GLU A 42 8.43 -0.90 10.01
N ASP A 43 8.72 -1.31 11.25
CA ASP A 43 10.07 -1.43 11.81
C ASP A 43 10.95 -0.17 11.62
N ASN A 44 10.37 1.00 11.87
CA ASN A 44 11.01 2.32 11.71
C ASN A 44 11.47 2.63 10.27
N GLN A 45 10.93 1.90 9.30
CA GLN A 45 11.16 2.07 7.88
C GLN A 45 9.86 2.41 7.17
N TYR A 46 9.96 3.24 6.13
CA TYR A 46 8.86 3.54 5.23
C TYR A 46 8.98 2.73 3.94
N PHE A 47 7.90 2.05 3.59
CA PHE A 47 7.72 1.38 2.31
C PHE A 47 6.67 2.13 1.50
N THR A 48 7.02 2.50 0.27
CA THR A 48 6.10 3.17 -0.64
C THR A 48 5.88 2.31 -1.87
N ILE A 49 4.61 2.16 -2.27
CA ILE A 49 4.22 1.50 -3.52
C ILE A 49 3.43 2.51 -4.34
N ASN A 50 3.88 2.78 -5.56
CA ASN A 50 3.21 3.70 -6.47
C ASN A 50 2.44 2.93 -7.56
N PHE A 51 1.21 3.33 -7.81
CA PHE A 51 0.35 2.84 -8.86
C PHE A 51 -0.01 4.02 -9.74
N ASN A 52 0.69 4.21 -10.86
CA ASN A 52 0.41 5.30 -11.78
C ASN A 52 0.17 4.71 -13.17
N ARG A 53 -0.83 5.26 -13.86
CA ARG A 53 -1.20 4.84 -15.21
C ARG A 53 -0.10 5.14 -16.23
N SER A 54 0.78 6.10 -15.93
CA SER A 54 1.92 6.50 -16.75
C SER A 54 3.19 5.67 -16.48
N ASP A 55 3.22 4.83 -15.44
CA ASP A 55 4.43 4.09 -15.02
C ASP A 55 4.63 2.76 -15.80
N ALA A 56 4.37 2.79 -17.11
CA ALA A 56 5.09 1.91 -18.03
C ALA A 56 6.59 2.29 -18.11
N SER A 57 6.98 3.42 -17.52
CA SER A 57 8.38 3.84 -17.37
C SER A 57 8.65 4.10 -15.89
N GLY A 58 9.52 3.29 -15.29
CA GLY A 58 9.86 3.36 -13.88
C GLY A 58 10.31 4.76 -13.46
N SER A 59 9.61 5.36 -12.52
CA SER A 59 10.12 6.49 -11.77
C SER A 59 10.03 6.17 -10.28
N HIS A 60 11.21 5.99 -9.68
CA HIS A 60 11.40 5.86 -8.24
C HIS A 60 10.91 7.14 -7.55
N PHE A 61 9.79 7.06 -6.83
CA PHE A 61 9.37 8.08 -5.86
C PHE A 61 8.74 7.37 -4.65
N PRO A 62 9.00 7.81 -3.40
CA PRO A 62 9.50 9.11 -3.00
C PRO A 62 11.02 9.23 -3.17
N PRO A 63 11.59 10.43 -3.06
CA PRO A 63 13.02 10.61 -3.05
C PRO A 63 13.58 9.70 -1.95
N LEU A 64 14.63 8.94 -2.25
CA LEU A 64 15.47 8.36 -1.21
C LEU A 64 15.92 9.54 -0.35
N ASP A 65 15.50 9.56 0.93
CA ASP A 65 15.96 10.53 1.92
C ASP A 65 17.49 10.59 1.84
N LYS A 66 18.00 11.73 1.38
CA LYS A 66 19.40 12.08 1.55
C LYS A 66 19.49 12.88 2.84
N ASP A 67 20.06 12.24 3.85
CA ASP A 67 20.77 12.82 5.00
C ASP A 67 20.17 14.07 5.64
N ILE A 68 19.49 13.90 6.78
CA ILE A 68 19.56 14.79 7.96
C ILE A 68 19.55 13.93 9.22
#